data_AF-A0A3M1E504-F1
#
_entry.id   AF-A0A3M1E504-F1
#
_cell.length_a   1.000
_cell.length_b   1.000
_cell.length_c   1.000
_cell.angle_alpha   90.00
_cell.angle_beta   90.00
_cell.angle_gamma   90.00
#
_symmetry.space_group_name_H-M   'P 1'
#
loop_
_entity.id
_entity.type
_entity.pdbx_description
1 polymer ?
#
loop_
_entity_poly.entity_id
_entity_poly.type
_entity_poly.pdbx_seq_one_letter_code
_entity_poly.pdbx_strand_id
1 'polypeptide(L)'
;MAFRFTPSLAEWLTSPQGAEWLRRAETLPLTPATRLTDLQTLRRHLSAEEAAAVVEQVLLRRRGGAKFERAGEMLFTRNALEQATHAQVARHRAARFAGLSPVADLGCGIGGDALALAGVAGRLLAVERNPVRLRFARHNLSV
;
A
#
# COMPACT_ATOMS: atom_id res chain seq x y z
N MET A 1 -5.20 9.01 17.27
CA MET A 1 -3.81 8.67 16.86
C MET A 1 -3.88 7.79 15.62
N ALA A 2 -3.05 8.00 14.60
CA ALA A 2 -3.09 7.18 13.38
C ALA A 2 -2.60 5.74 13.68
N PHE A 3 -3.22 4.74 13.05
CA PHE A 3 -2.79 3.35 13.18
C PHE A 3 -1.34 3.19 12.69
N ARG A 4 -0.52 2.46 13.45
CA ARG A 4 0.90 2.25 13.15
C ARG A 4 1.15 0.79 12.80
N PHE A 5 1.50 0.54 11.55
CA PHE A 5 1.93 -0.78 11.10
C PHE A 5 3.32 -1.10 11.65
N THR A 6 3.48 -2.31 12.19
CA THR A 6 4.77 -2.90 12.58
C THR A 6 5.35 -3.73 11.42
N PRO A 7 6.64 -4.08 11.44
CA PRO A 7 7.22 -4.99 10.45
C PRO A 7 6.52 -6.35 10.41
N SER A 8 6.12 -6.92 11.55
CA SER A 8 5.40 -8.19 11.62
C SER A 8 4.00 -8.12 11.01
N LEU A 9 3.26 -7.03 11.26
CA LEU A 9 1.96 -6.81 10.60
C LEU A 9 2.12 -6.59 9.10
N ALA A 10 3.15 -5.85 8.67
CA ALA A 10 3.42 -5.65 7.25
C ALA A 10 3.76 -6.99 6.56
N GLU A 11 4.50 -7.86 7.23
CA GLU A 11 4.77 -9.21 6.77
C GLU A 11 3.51 -10.06 6.65
N TRP A 12 2.69 -10.08 7.70
CA TRP A 12 1.44 -10.80 7.69
C TRP A 12 0.46 -10.30 6.62
N LEU A 13 0.34 -8.99 6.41
CA LEU A 13 -0.52 -8.40 5.37
C LEU A 13 -0.10 -8.83 3.95
N THR A 14 1.19 -9.05 3.73
CA THR A 14 1.73 -9.56 2.45
C THR A 14 1.66 -11.09 2.31
N SER A 15 1.19 -11.80 3.33
CA SER A 15 1.00 -13.26 3.29
C SER A 15 -0.31 -13.64 2.58
N PRO A 16 -0.46 -14.90 2.12
CA PRO A 16 -1.73 -15.39 1.57
C PRO A 16 -2.93 -15.20 2.51
N GLN A 17 -2.72 -15.42 3.82
CA GLN A 17 -3.76 -15.26 4.83
C GLN A 17 -4.18 -13.78 4.99
N GLY A 18 -3.21 -12.88 5.08
CA GLY A 18 -3.48 -11.43 5.16
C GLY A 18 -4.20 -10.93 3.90
N ALA A 19 -3.77 -11.38 2.72
CA ALA A 19 -4.40 -11.04 1.45
C ALA A 19 -5.85 -11.54 1.37
N GLU A 20 -6.15 -12.73 1.91
CA GLU A 20 -7.52 -13.26 2.00
C GLU A 20 -8.40 -12.40 2.89
N TRP A 21 -7.91 -12.01 4.07
CA TRP A 21 -8.66 -11.15 4.98
C TRP A 21 -8.89 -9.76 4.44
N LEU A 22 -7.92 -9.19 3.72
CA LEU A 22 -8.11 -7.95 2.99
C LEU A 22 -9.25 -8.09 1.96
N ARG A 23 -9.22 -9.13 1.11
CA ARG A 23 -10.29 -9.38 0.11
C ARG A 23 -11.66 -9.51 0.77
N ARG A 24 -11.77 -10.23 1.89
CA ARG A 24 -13.03 -10.36 2.63
C ARG A 24 -13.51 -9.01 3.17
N ALA A 25 -12.61 -8.25 3.78
CA ALA A 25 -12.93 -6.98 4.41
C ALA A 25 -13.25 -5.86 3.43
N GLU A 26 -12.80 -5.92 2.16
CA GLU A 26 -13.19 -4.95 1.12
C GLU A 26 -14.71 -4.87 0.94
N THR A 27 -15.43 -5.98 1.19
CA THR A 27 -16.90 -6.05 1.09
C THR A 27 -17.64 -5.40 2.27
N LEU A 28 -16.93 -5.10 3.37
CA LEU A 28 -17.53 -4.48 4.55
C LEU A 28 -17.76 -2.97 4.32
N PRO A 29 -18.88 -2.38 4.80
CA PRO A 29 -19.13 -0.95 4.58
C PRO A 29 -18.09 -0.02 5.21
N LEU A 30 -17.60 -0.33 6.42
CA LEU A 30 -16.60 0.45 7.19
C LEU A 30 -16.92 1.96 7.30
N THR A 31 -18.21 2.28 7.29
CA THR A 31 -18.74 3.64 7.49
C THR A 31 -18.61 4.06 8.96
N PRO A 32 -18.69 5.36 9.31
CA PRO A 32 -18.72 5.78 10.71
C PRO A 32 -19.77 5.04 11.55
N ALA A 33 -20.93 4.70 10.96
CA ALA A 33 -22.01 3.99 11.65
C ALA A 33 -21.75 2.49 11.84
N THR A 34 -21.03 1.83 10.91
CA THR A 34 -20.82 0.37 10.92
C THR A 34 -19.42 -0.04 11.38
N ARG A 35 -18.46 0.90 11.47
CA ARG A 35 -17.04 0.58 11.68
C ARG A 35 -16.79 -0.26 12.93
N LEU A 36 -17.51 -0.02 14.02
CA LEU A 36 -17.34 -0.79 15.25
C LEU A 36 -17.81 -2.23 15.09
N THR A 37 -18.98 -2.45 14.48
CA THR A 37 -19.56 -3.79 14.26
C THR A 37 -18.77 -4.56 13.21
N ASP A 38 -18.31 -3.89 12.15
CA ASP A 38 -17.42 -4.46 11.13
C ASP A 38 -16.09 -4.93 11.76
N LEU A 39 -15.48 -4.09 12.61
CA LEU A 39 -14.27 -4.45 13.34
C LEU A 39 -14.49 -5.64 14.29
N GLN A 40 -15.61 -5.66 15.01
CA GLN A 40 -15.97 -6.78 15.89
C GLN A 40 -16.13 -8.09 15.11
N THR A 41 -16.66 -8.03 13.90
CA THR A 41 -16.79 -9.21 13.02
C THR A 41 -15.41 -9.78 12.67
N LEU A 42 -14.44 -8.93 12.32
CA LEU A 42 -13.07 -9.35 12.04
C LEU A 42 -12.37 -9.94 13.27
N ARG A 43 -12.60 -9.36 14.46
CA ARG A 43 -12.00 -9.81 15.74
C ARG A 43 -12.46 -11.18 16.21
N ARG A 44 -13.48 -11.78 15.57
CA ARG A 44 -13.86 -13.19 15.81
C ARG A 44 -12.85 -14.18 15.24
N HIS A 45 -12.01 -13.73 14.30
CA HIS A 45 -11.09 -14.58 13.55
C HIS A 45 -9.65 -14.08 13.54
N LEU A 46 -9.46 -12.80 13.86
CA LEU A 46 -8.17 -12.11 13.85
C LEU A 46 -7.84 -11.59 15.25
N SER A 47 -6.54 -11.44 15.52
CA SER A 47 -6.10 -10.66 16.68
C SER A 47 -6.59 -9.21 16.58
N ALA A 48 -6.57 -8.50 17.70
CA ALA A 48 -6.96 -7.09 17.74
C ALA A 48 -6.11 -6.22 16.78
N GLU A 49 -4.82 -6.52 16.66
CA GLU A 49 -3.89 -5.78 15.81
C GLU A 49 -4.10 -6.07 14.33
N GLU A 50 -4.28 -7.34 13.95
CA GLU A 50 -4.56 -7.74 12.56
C GLU A 50 -5.91 -7.18 12.08
N ALA A 51 -6.96 -7.27 12.90
CA ALA A 51 -8.27 -6.72 12.57
C ALA A 51 -8.20 -5.19 12.33
N ALA A 52 -7.49 -4.47 13.21
CA ALA A 52 -7.28 -3.04 13.05
C ALA A 52 -6.43 -2.70 11.81
N ALA A 53 -5.39 -3.50 11.53
CA ALA A 53 -4.55 -3.37 10.34
C ALA A 53 -5.35 -3.56 9.04
N VAL A 54 -6.22 -4.56 8.98
CA VAL A 54 -7.12 -4.83 7.84
C VAL A 54 -8.08 -3.67 7.62
N VAL A 55 -8.74 -3.18 8.68
CA VAL A 55 -9.66 -2.03 8.58
C VAL A 55 -8.92 -0.79 8.07
N GLU A 56 -7.74 -0.48 8.62
CA GLU A 56 -6.97 0.69 8.15
C GLU A 56 -6.55 0.52 6.69
N GLN A 57 -6.13 -0.67 6.25
CA GLN A 57 -5.79 -0.91 4.84
C GLN A 57 -6.99 -0.68 3.92
N VAL A 58 -8.16 -1.26 4.21
CA VAL A 58 -9.36 -1.06 3.35
C VAL A 58 -9.70 0.43 3.25
N LEU A 59 -9.65 1.17 4.36
CA LEU A 59 -9.89 2.61 4.35
C LEU A 59 -8.83 3.39 3.55
N LEU A 60 -7.57 2.99 3.65
CA LEU A 60 -6.48 3.61 2.89
C LEU A 60 -6.54 3.26 1.40
N ARG A 61 -6.94 2.05 1.02
CA ARG A 61 -7.14 1.64 -0.37
C ARG A 61 -8.24 2.44 -1.04
N ARG A 62 -9.37 2.64 -0.35
CA ARG A 62 -10.46 3.52 -0.81
C ARG A 62 -9.98 4.95 -1.04
N ARG A 63 -9.23 5.52 -0.10
CA ARG A 63 -8.60 6.85 -0.26
C ARG A 63 -7.57 6.85 -1.40
N GLY A 64 -6.82 5.77 -1.55
CA GLY A 64 -5.79 5.58 -2.55
C GLY A 64 -6.32 5.55 -3.98
N GLY A 65 -7.59 5.20 -4.18
CA GLY A 65 -8.25 5.21 -5.49
C GLY A 65 -8.22 6.59 -6.16
N ALA A 66 -8.10 7.67 -5.38
CA ALA A 66 -7.92 9.01 -5.92
C ALA A 66 -6.52 9.28 -6.49
N LYS A 67 -5.53 8.41 -6.26
CA LYS A 67 -4.13 8.57 -6.72
C LYS A 67 -3.63 7.42 -7.59
N PHE A 68 -4.17 6.22 -7.42
CA PHE A 68 -3.69 4.99 -8.05
C PHE A 68 -4.84 4.19 -8.63
N GLU A 69 -4.69 3.75 -9.88
CA GLU A 69 -5.68 2.91 -10.58
C GLU A 69 -5.89 1.56 -9.87
N ARG A 70 -4.80 0.99 -9.32
CA ARG A 70 -4.79 -0.32 -8.63
C ARG A 70 -4.78 -0.20 -7.12
N ALA A 71 -5.31 0.90 -6.58
CA ALA A 71 -5.30 1.14 -5.14
C ALA A 71 -5.93 0.00 -4.32
N GLY A 72 -6.94 -0.69 -4.86
CA GLY A 72 -7.58 -1.84 -4.20
C GLY A 72 -6.67 -3.06 -3.97
N GLU A 73 -5.53 -3.14 -4.67
CA GLU A 73 -4.57 -4.23 -4.55
C GLU A 73 -3.31 -3.82 -3.77
N MET A 74 -3.03 -2.51 -3.74
CA MET A 74 -1.88 -1.92 -3.07
C MET A 74 -2.04 -1.88 -1.54
N LEU A 75 -0.92 -1.72 -0.83
CA LEU A 75 -0.83 -1.52 0.61
C LEU A 75 -0.23 -0.15 0.93
N PHE A 76 -0.75 0.48 1.97
CA PHE A 76 -0.44 1.86 2.30
C PHE A 76 -0.12 2.05 3.79
N THR A 77 0.67 3.06 4.10
CA THR A 77 0.56 3.73 5.41
C THR A 77 -0.09 5.08 5.17
N ARG A 78 -0.82 5.62 6.16
CA ARG A 78 -1.47 6.93 6.04
C ARG A 78 -0.54 8.01 5.53
N ASN A 79 0.59 8.19 6.20
CA ASN A 79 1.56 9.23 5.86
C ASN A 79 2.14 9.00 4.46
N ALA A 80 2.45 7.74 4.09
CA ALA A 80 3.00 7.47 2.76
C ALA A 80 1.96 7.69 1.65
N LEU A 81 0.68 7.36 1.88
CA LEU A 81 -0.39 7.65 0.92
C LEU A 81 -0.57 9.16 0.72
N GLU A 82 -0.54 9.92 1.80
CA GLU A 82 -0.65 11.39 1.75
C GLU A 82 0.53 12.01 0.98
N GLN A 83 1.74 11.51 1.21
CA GLN A 83 2.97 11.94 0.55
C GLN A 83 3.14 11.41 -0.88
N ALA A 84 2.46 10.32 -1.25
CA ALA A 84 2.72 9.68 -2.53
C ALA A 84 2.32 10.55 -3.72
N THR A 85 3.18 10.57 -4.75
CA THR A 85 2.93 11.20 -6.04
C THR A 85 1.71 10.54 -6.70
N HIS A 86 0.82 11.36 -7.26
CA HIS A 86 -0.31 10.88 -8.05
C HIS A 86 0.18 10.13 -9.29
N ALA A 87 -0.42 8.99 -9.66
CA ALA A 87 0.09 8.10 -10.70
C ALA A 87 0.33 8.81 -12.06
N GLN A 88 -0.57 9.71 -12.45
CA GLN A 88 -0.40 10.53 -13.66
C GLN A 88 0.87 11.39 -13.65
N VAL A 89 1.20 12.02 -12.51
CA VAL A 89 2.41 12.84 -12.34
C VAL A 89 3.65 11.95 -12.33
N ALA A 90 3.58 10.80 -11.63
CA ALA A 90 4.66 9.81 -11.61
C ALA A 90 4.99 9.31 -13.02
N ARG A 91 3.97 8.95 -13.82
CA ARG A 91 4.12 8.53 -15.23
C ARG A 91 4.75 9.64 -16.10
N HIS A 92 4.29 10.87 -15.96
CA HIS A 92 4.87 12.01 -16.68
C HIS A 92 6.35 12.22 -16.31
N ARG A 93 6.73 12.07 -15.05
CA ARG A 93 8.13 12.16 -14.61
C ARG A 93 8.97 11.01 -15.14
N ALA A 94 8.46 9.78 -15.04
CA ALA A 94 9.13 8.57 -15.45
C ALA A 94 9.47 8.55 -16.95
N ALA A 95 8.65 9.15 -17.82
CA ALA A 95 8.93 9.23 -19.26
C ALA A 95 10.31 9.83 -19.60
N ARG A 96 10.86 10.70 -18.75
CA ARG A 96 12.22 11.27 -18.92
C ARG A 96 13.34 10.26 -18.68
N PHE A 97 13.04 9.11 -18.08
CA PHE A 97 13.97 8.03 -17.75
C PHE A 97 13.83 6.82 -18.68
N ALA A 98 13.01 6.90 -19.72
CA ALA A 98 12.78 5.81 -20.65
C ALA A 98 14.09 5.33 -21.31
N GLY A 99 14.35 4.02 -21.25
CA GLY A 99 15.55 3.40 -21.82
C GLY A 99 16.82 3.59 -21.00
N LEU A 100 16.80 4.36 -19.90
CA LEU A 100 17.96 4.49 -19.02
C LEU A 100 18.13 3.22 -18.16
N SER A 101 19.39 2.87 -17.90
CA SER A 101 19.75 1.73 -17.05
C SER A 101 21.16 1.90 -16.46
N PRO A 102 21.34 1.83 -15.13
CA PRO A 102 20.31 1.74 -14.09
C PRO A 102 19.70 3.12 -13.75
N VAL A 103 18.47 3.10 -13.24
CA VAL A 103 17.82 4.25 -12.58
C VAL A 103 17.68 3.93 -11.08
N ALA A 104 17.83 4.94 -10.22
CA ALA A 104 17.66 4.79 -8.78
C ALA A 104 16.58 5.72 -8.22
N ASP A 105 15.67 5.15 -7.43
CA ASP A 105 14.72 5.87 -6.58
C ASP A 105 15.18 5.71 -5.12
N LEU A 106 15.82 6.74 -4.58
CA LEU A 106 16.50 6.68 -3.28
C LEU A 106 15.58 6.92 -2.07
N GLY A 107 14.28 7.12 -2.31
CA GLY A 107 13.29 7.39 -1.28
C GLY A 107 11.90 6.93 -1.72
N CYS A 108 11.80 5.66 -2.13
CA CYS A 108 10.66 5.18 -2.91
C CYS A 108 9.34 5.13 -2.12
N GLY A 109 9.36 5.25 -0.78
CA GLY A 109 8.17 5.25 0.04
C GLY A 109 7.41 3.93 -0.08
N ILE A 110 6.13 4.01 -0.48
CA ILE A 110 5.29 2.85 -0.79
C ILE A 110 5.33 2.46 -2.28
N GLY A 111 6.29 3.00 -3.04
CA GLY A 111 6.54 2.64 -4.44
C GLY A 111 5.77 3.46 -5.47
N GLY A 112 5.25 4.64 -5.12
CA GLY A 112 4.42 5.45 -6.03
C GLY A 112 5.15 5.87 -7.32
N ASP A 113 6.31 6.51 -7.19
CA ASP A 113 7.14 6.87 -8.35
C ASP A 113 7.88 5.65 -8.92
N ALA A 114 8.32 4.73 -8.06
CA ALA A 114 8.96 3.48 -8.45
C ALA A 114 8.10 2.63 -9.40
N LEU A 115 6.78 2.58 -9.22
CA LEU A 115 5.84 1.89 -10.12
C LEU A 115 5.92 2.43 -11.56
N ALA A 116 5.96 3.74 -11.71
CA ALA A 116 6.08 4.37 -13.02
C ALA A 116 7.48 4.20 -13.61
N LEU A 117 8.53 4.34 -12.79
CA LEU A 117 9.92 4.16 -13.23
C LEU A 117 10.19 2.72 -13.68
N ALA A 118 9.66 1.72 -12.98
CA ALA A 118 9.82 0.30 -13.32
C ALA A 118 9.26 -0.05 -14.69
N GLY A 119 8.25 0.68 -15.18
CA GLY A 119 7.65 0.46 -16.50
C GLY A 119 8.48 1.01 -17.67
N VAL A 120 9.51 1.83 -17.42
CA VAL A 120 10.24 2.55 -18.49
C VAL A 120 11.77 2.44 -18.39
N ALA A 121 12.31 2.22 -17.19
CA ALA A 121 13.74 2.01 -16.98
C ALA A 121 14.13 0.55 -17.27
N GLY A 122 15.33 0.34 -17.83
CA GLY A 122 15.84 -1.01 -18.06
C GLY A 122 16.17 -1.77 -16.77
N ARG A 123 16.60 -1.04 -15.73
CA ARG A 123 16.80 -1.58 -14.38
C ARG A 123 16.54 -0.49 -13.34
N LEU A 124 15.71 -0.77 -12.34
CA LEU A 124 15.41 0.13 -11.24
C LEU A 124 16.00 -0.40 -9.91
N LEU A 125 16.71 0.47 -9.19
CA LEU A 125 17.05 0.28 -7.78
C LEU A 125 16.17 1.19 -6.93
N ALA A 126 15.28 0.63 -6.12
CA ALA A 126 14.43 1.37 -5.20
C ALA A 126 14.93 1.18 -3.75
N VAL A 127 15.13 2.29 -3.03
CA VAL A 127 15.63 2.32 -1.65
C VAL A 127 14.63 3.03 -0.76
N GLU A 128 14.37 2.46 0.41
CA GLU A 128 13.54 3.07 1.45
C GLU A 128 14.09 2.67 2.82
N ARG A 129 14.17 3.65 3.72
CA ARG A 129 14.73 3.48 5.06
C ARG A 129 13.75 2.78 6.00
N ASN A 130 12.46 3.02 5.84
CA ASN A 130 11.43 2.43 6.69
C ASN A 130 11.08 1.02 6.20
N PRO A 131 11.28 -0.03 7.02
CA PRO A 131 11.09 -1.42 6.59
C PRO A 131 9.64 -1.76 6.23
N VAL A 132 8.66 -1.12 6.88
CA VAL A 132 7.23 -1.31 6.57
C VAL A 132 6.91 -0.72 5.19
N ARG A 133 7.37 0.51 4.92
CA ARG A 133 7.18 1.16 3.62
C ARG A 133 7.86 0.37 2.51
N LEU A 134 9.09 -0.09 2.74
CA LEU A 134 9.83 -0.91 1.77
C LEU A 134 9.11 -2.23 1.45
N ARG A 135 8.55 -2.92 2.47
CA ARG A 135 7.78 -4.14 2.24
C ARG A 135 6.48 -3.87 1.45
N PHE A 136 5.78 -2.78 1.76
CA PHE A 136 4.62 -2.36 0.98
C PHE A 136 4.99 -1.92 -0.44
N ALA A 137 6.11 -1.22 -0.65
CA ALA A 137 6.60 -0.88 -1.98
C ALA A 137 6.88 -2.13 -2.82
N ARG A 138 7.53 -3.14 -2.23
CA ARG A 138 7.78 -4.42 -2.88
C ARG A 138 6.49 -5.13 -3.28
N HIS A 139 5.49 -5.16 -2.39
CA HIS A 139 4.15 -5.69 -2.70
C HIS A 139 3.48 -4.90 -3.82
N ASN A 140 3.47 -3.58 -3.70
CA ASN A 140 2.81 -2.69 -4.66
C ASN A 140 3.40 -2.79 -6.07
N LEU A 141 4.72 -2.97 -6.18
CA LEU A 141 5.40 -3.22 -7.46
C LEU A 141 5.09 -4.58 -8.08
N SER A 142 4.49 -5.51 -7.33
CA SER A 142 4.16 -6.86 -7.78
C SER A 142 2.69 -7.07 -8.08
N VAL A 143 1.81 -6.16 -7.65
CA VAL A 143 0.40 -6.21 -8.02
C VAL A 143 0.27 -5.68 -9.41
#